data_AF-A0A834M6H9-F1
#
_entry.id   AF-A0A834M6H9-F1
#
_cell.length_a   1.000
_cell.length_b   1.000
_cell.length_c   1.000
_cell.angle_alpha   90.00
_cell.angle_beta   90.00
_cell.angle_gamma   90.00
#
_symmetry.space_group_name_H-M   'P 1'
#
loop_
_entity.id
_entity.type
_entity.pdbx_description
1 polymer ?
#
loop_
_entity_poly.entity_id
_entity_poly.type
_entity_poly.pdbx_seq_one_letter_code
_entity_poly.pdbx_strand_id
1 'polypeptide(L)'
;MYSSLCLVLCALLACGTWGSFPCDLPQPRAFAVHELTGQIFTYSPPFIVLHRCESSGCCEDQNQSCQPDKTEDVTLSIKFDNNGELDRTIVEATNHTRCICLETINTIK
;
A
#
# COMPACT_ATOMS: atom_id res chain seq x y z
N MET A 1 43.04 19.75 0.29
CA MET A 1 42.56 20.06 1.65
C MET A 1 41.25 20.82 1.51
N TYR A 2 40.17 20.22 2.06
CA TYR A 2 38.80 20.74 2.19
C TYR A 2 38.04 21.02 0.88
N SER A 3 36.76 20.70 0.72
CA SER A 3 35.80 19.96 1.54
C SER A 3 34.53 19.91 0.68
N SER A 4 34.03 18.75 0.32
CA SER A 4 32.84 18.18 0.97
C SER A 4 31.59 19.10 1.07
N LEU A 5 31.38 20.03 0.12
CA LEU A 5 30.19 20.89 0.12
C LEU A 5 29.33 20.87 -1.14
N CYS A 6 29.77 20.24 -2.24
CA CYS A 6 28.92 20.13 -3.45
C CYS A 6 28.01 18.89 -3.45
N LEU A 7 28.21 17.94 -2.52
CA LEU A 7 27.43 16.69 -2.45
C LEU A 7 26.14 16.81 -1.62
N VAL A 8 25.92 17.91 -0.90
CA VAL A 8 24.77 18.03 0.02
C VAL A 8 23.50 18.53 -0.68
N LEU A 9 23.58 19.10 -1.89
CA LEU A 9 22.40 19.59 -2.60
C LEU A 9 21.70 18.60 -3.54
N CYS A 10 22.28 17.42 -3.78
CA CYS A 10 21.70 16.45 -4.74
C CYS A 10 20.76 15.41 -4.09
N ALA A 11 20.40 15.57 -2.82
CA ALA A 11 19.49 14.65 -2.12
C ALA A 11 17.99 14.93 -2.39
N LEU A 12 17.65 16.00 -3.13
CA LEU A 12 16.27 16.43 -3.37
C LEU A 12 15.79 16.25 -4.82
N LEU A 13 16.60 15.66 -5.71
CA LEU A 13 16.30 15.53 -7.15
C LEU A 13 16.51 14.11 -7.71
N ALA A 14 16.38 13.07 -6.89
CA ALA A 14 16.54 11.68 -7.33
C ALA A 14 15.19 10.99 -7.62
N CYS A 15 14.34 11.62 -8.44
CA CYS A 15 13.40 10.88 -9.29
C CYS A 15 14.05 10.72 -10.68
N GLY A 16 15.27 10.17 -10.73
CA GLY A 16 16.17 10.37 -11.88
C GLY A 16 17.13 9.24 -12.21
N THR A 17 17.00 8.06 -11.60
CA THR A 17 17.75 6.86 -12.04
C THR A 17 16.82 5.66 -12.00
N TRP A 18 16.45 5.17 -13.19
CA TRP A 18 15.69 3.95 -13.39
C TRP A 18 16.45 2.80 -12.70
N GLY A 19 15.92 2.27 -11.60
CA GLY A 19 16.56 1.17 -10.87
C GLY A 19 16.44 1.14 -9.35
N SER A 20 15.90 2.17 -8.69
CA SER A 20 15.81 2.16 -7.21
C SER A 20 14.50 1.57 -6.65
N PHE A 21 13.45 1.43 -7.47
CA PHE A 21 12.12 0.96 -7.02
C PHE A 21 11.41 0.13 -8.11
N PRO A 22 11.85 -1.11 -8.38
CA PRO A 22 11.16 -1.98 -9.33
C PRO A 22 9.76 -2.35 -8.83
N CYS A 23 8.79 -2.43 -9.75
CA CYS A 23 7.47 -3.01 -9.46
C CYS A 23 7.59 -4.53 -9.27
N ASP A 24 7.71 -4.97 -8.02
CA ASP A 24 7.78 -6.41 -7.68
C ASP A 24 7.19 -6.68 -6.29
N LEU A 25 7.77 -6.06 -5.26
CA LEU A 25 7.33 -6.26 -3.87
C LEU A 25 6.22 -5.28 -3.47
N PRO A 26 5.05 -5.79 -3.04
CA PRO A 26 4.01 -4.99 -2.40
C PRO A 26 4.55 -4.22 -1.18
N GLN A 27 4.10 -2.98 -0.99
CA GLN A 27 4.49 -2.14 0.15
C GLN A 27 3.41 -2.20 1.25
N PRO A 28 3.80 -2.25 2.54
CA PRO A 28 2.84 -2.23 3.64
C PRO A 28 2.15 -0.87 3.76
N ARG A 29 0.83 -0.88 3.94
CA ARG A 29 0.00 0.31 4.13
C ARG A 29 -0.98 0.13 5.26
N ALA A 30 -1.16 1.19 6.04
CA ALA A 30 -2.17 1.24 7.08
C ALA A 30 -3.53 1.57 6.48
N PHE A 31 -4.53 0.75 6.79
CA PHE A 31 -5.93 0.96 6.44
C PHE A 31 -6.73 1.13 7.71
N ALA A 32 -7.65 2.09 7.73
CA ALA A 32 -8.53 2.22 8.88
C ALA A 32 -9.62 1.13 8.83
N VAL A 33 -9.90 0.49 9.96
CA VAL A 33 -10.86 -0.63 9.98
C VAL A 33 -12.26 -0.21 9.55
N HIS A 34 -12.66 1.04 9.83
CA HIS A 34 -13.95 1.58 9.40
C HIS A 34 -14.05 1.72 7.87
N GLU A 35 -12.95 1.95 7.16
CA GLU A 35 -12.93 2.02 5.68
C GLU A 35 -13.17 0.65 5.05
N LEU A 36 -12.74 -0.42 5.74
CA LEU A 36 -12.88 -1.80 5.27
C LEU A 36 -14.24 -2.40 5.63
N THR A 37 -14.79 -2.02 6.78
CA THR A 37 -16.06 -2.56 7.30
C THR A 37 -17.27 -1.71 6.92
N GLY A 38 -17.06 -0.44 6.54
CA GLY A 38 -18.13 0.54 6.28
C GLY A 38 -18.89 0.99 7.52
N GLN A 39 -18.45 0.58 8.72
CA GLN A 39 -19.14 0.80 9.98
C GLN A 39 -18.35 1.75 10.88
N ILE A 40 -19.07 2.60 11.61
CA ILE A 40 -18.47 3.62 12.49
C ILE A 40 -18.53 3.12 13.93
N PHE A 41 -17.60 2.23 14.29
CA PHE A 41 -17.37 1.78 15.67
C PHE A 41 -15.98 2.16 16.16
N THR A 42 -15.78 2.07 17.48
CA THR A 42 -14.44 2.17 18.07
C THR A 42 -13.76 0.81 18.00
N TYR A 43 -12.94 0.62 16.97
CA TYR A 43 -12.20 -0.62 16.75
C TYR A 43 -10.89 -0.68 17.55
N SER A 44 -10.50 -1.89 17.95
CA SER A 44 -9.20 -2.18 18.56
C SER A 44 -8.58 -3.42 17.89
N PRO A 45 -7.54 -3.25 17.05
CA PRO A 45 -6.90 -1.99 16.67
C PRO A 45 -7.77 -1.14 15.71
N PRO A 46 -7.56 0.19 15.64
CA PRO A 46 -8.27 1.06 14.70
C PRO A 46 -7.72 1.01 13.26
N PHE A 47 -6.49 0.53 13.09
CA PHE A 47 -5.84 0.35 11.80
C PHE A 47 -5.30 -1.08 11.66
N ILE A 48 -5.28 -1.57 10.42
CA ILE A 48 -4.61 -2.81 10.05
C ILE A 48 -3.58 -2.54 8.95
N VAL A 49 -2.58 -3.42 8.82
CA VAL A 49 -1.58 -3.32 7.76
C VAL A 49 -1.89 -4.34 6.68
N LEU A 50 -2.02 -3.87 5.44
CA LEU A 50 -2.16 -4.70 4.24
C LEU A 50 -1.08 -4.31 3.24
N HIS A 51 -0.59 -5.28 2.47
CA HIS A 51 0.38 -5.01 1.42
C HIS A 51 -0.32 -4.72 0.10
N ARG A 52 0.18 -3.70 -0.60
CA ARG A 52 -0.44 -3.10 -1.78
C ARG A 52 0.59 -2.82 -2.87
N CYS A 53 0.17 -2.95 -4.12
CA CYS A 53 1.03 -2.79 -5.30
C CYS A 53 0.95 -1.41 -5.92
N GLU A 54 -0.13 -0.69 -5.65
CA GLU A 54 -0.35 0.66 -6.12
C GLU A 54 0.82 1.52 -5.64
N SER A 55 1.60 2.10 -6.55
CA SER A 55 2.79 2.91 -6.20
C SER A 55 3.85 2.18 -5.35
N SER A 56 3.94 0.84 -5.41
CA SER A 56 5.06 0.12 -4.76
C SER A 56 6.38 0.25 -5.53
N GLY A 57 6.29 0.51 -6.83
CA GLY A 57 7.43 0.71 -7.72
C GLY A 57 7.04 1.37 -9.05
N CYS A 58 8.03 1.52 -9.93
CA CYS A 58 7.89 2.10 -11.26
C CYS A 58 7.92 1.02 -12.34
N CYS A 59 7.22 1.29 -13.45
CA CYS A 59 7.26 0.49 -14.67
C CYS A 59 8.14 1.18 -15.72
N GLU A 60 8.66 0.39 -16.68
CA GLU A 60 9.49 0.92 -17.77
C GLU A 60 8.66 1.71 -18.79
N ASP A 61 7.43 1.26 -19.05
CA ASP A 61 6.48 1.96 -19.91
C ASP A 61 5.59 2.89 -19.08
N GLN A 62 5.38 4.11 -19.58
CA GLN A 62 4.48 5.11 -18.98
C GLN A 62 3.00 4.72 -19.10
N ASN A 63 2.67 3.82 -20.04
CA ASN A 63 1.34 3.27 -20.21
C ASN A 63 1.07 2.05 -19.31
N GLN A 64 2.02 1.72 -18.44
CA GLN A 64 1.89 0.65 -17.46
C GLN A 64 1.77 1.21 -16.05
N SER A 65 1.03 0.49 -15.22
CA SER A 65 0.94 0.74 -13.78
C SER A 65 1.32 -0.51 -13.00
N CYS A 66 1.85 -0.32 -11.80
CA CYS A 66 2.18 -1.41 -10.91
C CYS A 66 0.90 -1.96 -10.26
N GLN A 67 0.59 -3.21 -10.58
CA GLN A 67 -0.67 -3.88 -10.22
C GLN A 67 -0.39 -5.24 -9.57
N PRO A 68 -1.34 -5.82 -8.82
CA PRO A 68 -1.16 -7.14 -8.23
C PRO A 68 -1.12 -8.25 -9.30
N ASP A 69 -0.07 -9.07 -9.27
CA ASP A 69 0.03 -10.35 -9.99
C ASP A 69 -0.53 -11.50 -9.14
N LYS A 70 -0.21 -11.48 -7.84
CA LYS A 70 -0.67 -12.48 -6.88
C LYS A 70 -1.23 -11.83 -5.63
N THR A 71 -2.30 -12.42 -5.14
CA THR A 71 -3.01 -11.98 -3.94
C THR A 71 -3.31 -13.16 -3.03
N GLU A 72 -3.55 -12.86 -1.77
CA GLU A 72 -3.99 -13.80 -0.74
C GLU A 72 -5.13 -13.15 0.04
N ASP A 73 -6.21 -13.90 0.25
CA ASP A 73 -7.33 -13.43 1.07
C ASP A 73 -7.02 -13.70 2.54
N VAL A 74 -7.08 -12.64 3.35
CA VAL A 74 -6.80 -12.67 4.78
C VAL A 74 -8.08 -12.35 5.55
N THR A 75 -8.33 -13.16 6.57
CA THR A 75 -9.48 -13.00 7.47
C THR A 75 -8.98 -12.51 8.83
N LEU A 76 -9.42 -11.33 9.24
CA LEU A 76 -8.97 -10.67 10.47
C LEU A 76 -10.13 -10.58 11.47
N SER A 77 -9.92 -11.02 12.70
CA SER A 77 -10.88 -10.82 13.79
C SER A 77 -10.54 -9.55 14.56
N ILE A 78 -11.37 -8.52 14.42
CA ILE A 78 -11.17 -7.20 15.03
C ILE A 78 -12.20 -6.99 16.12
N LYS A 79 -11.75 -6.49 17.28
CA LYS A 79 -12.64 -6.14 18.38
C LYS A 79 -13.23 -4.75 18.16
N PHE A 80 -14.47 -4.54 18.59
CA PHE A 80 -15.08 -3.22 18.63
C PHE A 80 -15.90 -3.03 19.91
N ASP A 81 -15.99 -1.78 20.36
CA ASP A 81 -16.91 -1.41 21.43
C ASP A 81 -18.32 -1.19 20.86
N ASN A 82 -19.29 -1.94 21.38
CA ASN A 82 -20.70 -1.81 21.09
C ASN A 82 -21.42 -1.34 22.36
N ASN A 83 -21.46 -0.03 22.57
CA ASN A 83 -22.13 0.58 23.73
C ASN A 83 -21.67 0.01 25.08
N GLY A 84 -20.35 -0.20 25.24
CA GLY A 84 -19.75 -0.75 26.45
C GLY A 84 -19.67 -2.28 26.51
N GLU A 85 -20.19 -3.00 25.52
CA GLU A 85 -19.94 -4.43 25.32
C GLU A 85 -18.85 -4.64 24.27
N LEU A 86 -17.84 -5.47 24.59
CA LEU A 86 -16.76 -5.77 23.67
C LEU A 86 -17.13 -6.95 22.77
N ASP A 87 -17.33 -6.67 21.49
CA ASP A 87 -17.68 -7.68 20.47
C ASP A 87 -16.56 -7.83 19.44
N ARG A 88 -16.72 -8.76 18.49
CA ARG A 88 -15.77 -9.05 17.41
C ARG A 88 -16.47 -9.07 16.07
N THR A 89 -15.82 -8.49 15.09
CA THR A 89 -16.22 -8.60 13.69
C THR A 89 -15.12 -9.28 12.88
N ILE A 90 -15.52 -9.92 11.79
CA ILE A 90 -14.61 -10.51 10.82
C ILE A 90 -14.46 -9.53 9.66
N VAL A 91 -13.22 -9.16 9.39
CA VAL A 91 -12.83 -8.31 8.27
C VAL A 91 -12.12 -9.20 7.26
N GLU A 92 -12.74 -9.39 6.10
CA GLU A 92 -12.12 -10.03 4.95
C GLU A 92 -11.40 -8.96 4.14
N ALA A 93 -10.12 -9.17 3.86
CA ALA A 93 -9.32 -8.26 3.07
C ALA A 93 -8.39 -9.03 2.15
N THR A 94 -8.05 -8.44 1.01
CA THR A 94 -7.09 -9.02 0.08
C THR A 94 -5.72 -8.40 0.29
N ASN A 95 -4.72 -9.24 0.53
CA ASN A 95 -3.32 -8.87 0.68
C ASN A 95 -2.57 -9.15 -0.63
N HIS A 96 -1.82 -8.18 -1.17
CA HIS A 96 -1.03 -8.43 -2.36
C HIS A 96 0.29 -9.12 -1.97
N THR A 97 0.70 -10.13 -2.72
CA THR A 97 1.92 -10.91 -2.44
C THR A 97 2.98 -10.76 -3.54
N ARG A 98 2.57 -10.33 -4.74
CA ARG A 98 3.47 -10.01 -5.85
C ARG A 98 2.85 -8.96 -6.77
N CYS A 99 3.68 -8.05 -7.28
CA CYS A 99 3.28 -7.03 -8.23
C CYS A 99 3.90 -7.26 -9.61
N ILE A 100 3.25 -6.73 -10.64
CA ILE A 100 3.74 -6.71 -12.01
C ILE A 100 3.26 -5.45 -12.72
N CYS A 101 4.00 -5.03 -13.75
CA CYS A 101 3.59 -3.94 -14.64
C CYS A 101 2.53 -4.42 -15.62
N LEU A 102 1.35 -3.84 -15.53
CA LEU A 102 0.23 -4.10 -16.45
C LEU A 102 -0.18 -2.81 -17.16
N GLU A 103 -0.63 -2.93 -18.40
CA GLU A 103 -1.15 -1.79 -19.17
C GLU A 103 -2.37 -1.17 -18.45
N THR A 104 -2.37 0.14 -18.33
CA THR A 104 -3.55 0.87 -17.84
C THR A 104 -4.63 0.87 -18.92
N ILE A 105 -5.64 0.02 -18.75
CA ILE A 105 -6.86 0.09 -19.57
C ILE A 105 -7.57 1.40 -19.19
N ASN A 106 -7.45 2.42 -20.03
CA ASN A 106 -8.24 3.65 -19.92
C ASN A 106 -9.71 3.33 -20.17
N THR A 107 -10.40 2.83 -19.14
CA THR A 107 -11.85 2.80 -19.13
C THR A 107 -12.32 4.23 -18.93
N ILE A 108 -12.59 4.90 -20.05
CA ILE A 108 -13.36 6.14 -20.09
C ILE A 108 -14.67 5.83 -19.37
N LYS A 109 -14.81 6.33 -18.13
CA LYS A 109 -16.08 6.39 -17.42
C LYS A 109 -16.88 7.58 -17.91
#